data_AF-A0A8I2ZN53-F1
#
_entry.id   AF-A0A8I2ZN53-F1
#
_cell.length_a   1.000
_cell.length_b   1.000
_cell.length_c   1.000
_cell.angle_alpha   90.00
_cell.angle_beta   90.00
_cell.angle_gamma   90.00
#
_symmetry.space_group_name_H-M   'P 1'
#
loop_
_entity.id
_entity.type
_entity.pdbx_description
1 polymer ?
#
loop_
_entity_poly.entity_id
_entity_poly.type
_entity_poly.pdbx_seq_one_letter_code
_entity_poly.pdbx_strand_id
1 'polypeptide(L)'
;MFTLRSNVETSAFSRALIRGSTRSYHHCHSGADQRQRLTAIWAPTGGRTVGEAERAHDKLIRAGLLRQSHSGIFHLLPMGYRIQSKLESLIDKHMQSLGASRVALSSITSKKLWQQSGRYEKLGSELFNFQDRRGADYMLAPTHEEEVTSLVAQSVKSYKELPLRLYQMSK
;
A
#
# COMPACT_ATOMS: atom_id res chain seq x y z
N MET A 1 -11.28 43.87 -43.82
CA MET A 1 -11.34 45.26 -44.30
C MET A 1 -12.46 45.96 -43.53
N PHE A 2 -12.12 46.66 -42.44
CA PHE A 2 -12.61 47.99 -42.06
C PHE A 2 -12.01 48.34 -40.70
N THR A 3 -11.48 49.55 -40.65
CA THR A 3 -10.58 50.09 -39.64
C THR A 3 -11.31 51.17 -38.83
N LEU A 4 -10.98 51.21 -37.53
CA LEU A 4 -10.65 52.40 -36.71
C LEU A 4 -11.73 53.31 -36.05
N ARG A 5 -11.37 53.61 -34.78
CA ARG A 5 -11.53 54.86 -33.98
C ARG A 5 -12.91 55.16 -33.36
N SER A 6 -13.04 55.74 -32.17
CA SER A 6 -12.10 56.30 -31.17
C SER A 6 -12.87 56.69 -29.88
N ASN A 7 -12.12 56.80 -28.78
CA ASN A 7 -12.46 57.27 -27.43
C ASN A 7 -13.10 58.67 -27.33
N VAL A 8 -13.87 58.88 -26.25
CA VAL A 8 -13.88 60.07 -25.33
C VAL A 8 -14.40 59.54 -23.96
N GLU A 9 -13.59 59.33 -22.90
CA GLU A 9 -13.25 60.24 -21.78
C GLU A 9 -14.48 60.92 -21.10
N THR A 10 -14.73 61.03 -19.80
CA THR A 10 -13.93 61.13 -18.56
C THR A 10 -14.86 61.07 -17.33
N SER A 11 -14.35 60.63 -16.17
CA SER A 11 -14.57 61.21 -14.81
C SER A 11 -14.21 60.14 -13.76
N ALA A 12 -12.96 60.06 -13.28
CA ALA A 12 -12.35 60.91 -12.27
C ALA A 12 -12.78 60.59 -10.82
N PHE A 13 -11.77 60.25 -10.01
CA PHE A 13 -11.67 60.38 -8.54
C PHE A 13 -12.35 59.35 -7.62
N SER A 14 -11.54 58.41 -7.11
CA SER A 14 -10.99 58.57 -5.75
C SER A 14 -9.80 57.65 -5.48
N ARG A 15 -8.64 58.28 -5.31
CA ARG A 15 -7.45 57.71 -4.66
C ARG A 15 -7.73 57.55 -3.17
N ALA A 16 -7.63 56.33 -2.65
CA ALA A 16 -7.30 56.10 -1.25
C ALA A 16 -5.92 55.42 -1.19
N LEU A 17 -5.03 56.07 -0.45
CA LEU A 17 -3.60 55.82 -0.34
C LEU A 17 -3.27 54.55 0.47
N ILE A 18 -2.35 53.77 -0.09
CA ILE A 18 -1.16 53.14 0.52
C ILE A 18 -1.01 53.34 2.04
N ARG A 19 -1.04 52.24 2.80
CA ARG A 19 0.05 51.78 3.71
C ARG A 19 -0.43 50.59 4.55
N GLY A 20 0.22 49.44 4.36
CA GLY A 20 -0.02 48.23 5.14
C GLY A 20 1.01 47.15 4.82
N SER A 21 2.24 47.42 5.24
CA SER A 21 3.24 46.45 5.71
C SER A 21 3.07 44.99 5.25
N THR A 22 4.05 44.54 4.47
CA THR A 22 4.46 43.14 4.30
C THR A 22 4.08 42.23 5.48
N ARG A 23 3.00 41.46 5.32
CA ARG A 23 2.84 40.22 6.06
C ARG A 23 3.12 39.10 5.07
N SER A 24 4.43 38.83 4.91
CA SER A 24 4.88 37.56 4.36
C SER A 24 4.25 36.49 5.25
N TYR A 25 3.30 35.73 4.71
CA TYR A 25 2.74 34.60 5.44
C TYR A 25 3.90 33.64 5.67
N HIS A 26 4.39 33.63 6.91
CA HIS A 26 5.32 32.64 7.38
C HIS A 26 4.81 31.28 6.94
N HIS A 27 5.70 30.53 6.32
CA HIS A 27 5.55 29.16 5.93
C HIS A 27 5.03 28.36 7.13
N CYS A 28 3.71 28.15 7.23
CA CYS A 28 3.16 27.21 8.18
C CYS A 28 3.63 25.83 7.73
N HIS A 29 4.69 25.32 8.35
CA HIS A 29 4.89 23.89 8.41
C HIS A 29 3.61 23.30 9.02
N SER A 30 2.72 22.80 8.16
CA SER A 30 1.66 21.88 8.56
C SER A 30 2.34 20.56 8.96
N GLY A 31 3.07 20.57 10.07
CA GLY A 31 3.39 19.37 10.80
C GLY A 31 2.05 18.84 11.31
N ALA A 32 1.39 18.01 10.52
CA ALA A 32 0.16 17.35 10.94
C ALA A 32 0.46 16.64 12.27
N ASP A 33 -0.23 17.02 13.33
CA ASP A 33 -0.11 16.36 14.62
C ASP A 33 -0.46 14.88 14.43
N GLN A 34 0.53 13.98 14.58
CA GLN A 34 0.34 12.54 14.41
C GLN A 34 -0.31 11.87 15.63
N ARG A 35 -0.66 12.65 16.66
CA ARG A 35 -1.30 12.14 17.87
C ARG A 35 -2.77 11.85 17.60
N GLN A 36 -3.19 10.61 17.86
CA GLN A 36 -4.60 10.23 17.84
C GLN A 36 -5.14 10.19 19.28
N ARG A 37 -6.30 10.80 19.50
CA ARG A 37 -7.04 10.65 20.76
C ARG A 37 -7.73 9.29 20.78
N LEU A 38 -7.77 8.63 21.93
CA LEU A 38 -8.44 7.34 22.07
C LEU A 38 -9.94 7.41 21.75
N THR A 39 -10.56 8.56 21.99
CA THR A 39 -11.97 8.80 21.61
C THR A 39 -12.20 8.83 20.10
N ALA A 40 -11.16 9.11 19.31
CA ALA A 40 -11.23 9.22 17.86
C ALA A 40 -10.78 7.96 17.12
N ILE A 41 -10.20 6.98 17.84
CA ILE A 41 -9.76 5.72 17.24
C ILE A 41 -10.76 4.61 17.58
N TRP A 42 -11.13 3.84 16.56
CA TRP A 42 -11.92 2.64 16.76
C TRP A 42 -11.00 1.49 17.23
N ALA A 43 -11.09 1.15 18.51
CA ALA A 43 -10.30 0.09 19.15
C ALA A 43 -11.18 -0.80 20.03
N PRO A 44 -11.92 -1.77 19.45
CA PRO A 44 -12.81 -2.64 20.20
C PRO A 44 -12.01 -3.70 20.97
N THR A 45 -11.68 -3.40 22.23
CA THR A 45 -11.00 -4.29 23.16
C THR A 45 -11.94 -5.38 23.72
N GLY A 46 -11.36 -6.44 24.27
CA GLY A 46 -12.12 -7.56 24.84
C GLY A 46 -12.51 -8.66 23.84
N GLY A 47 -13.42 -9.54 24.23
CA GLY A 47 -13.97 -10.60 23.38
C GLY A 47 -13.41 -12.02 23.62
N ARG A 48 -12.33 -12.18 24.38
CA ARG A 48 -11.89 -13.50 24.88
C ARG A 48 -11.54 -13.44 26.36
N THR A 49 -12.08 -14.38 27.12
CA THR A 49 -11.78 -14.58 28.54
C THR A 49 -10.33 -15.05 28.72
N VAL A 50 -9.80 -14.85 29.92
CA VAL A 50 -8.47 -15.37 30.28
C VAL A 50 -8.66 -16.84 30.63
N GLY A 51 -8.01 -17.74 29.88
CA GLY A 51 -7.91 -19.16 30.21
C GLY A 51 -6.52 -19.50 30.77
N GLU A 52 -6.37 -20.69 31.36
CA GLU A 52 -5.11 -21.14 31.98
C GLU A 52 -3.93 -21.22 30.98
N ALA A 53 -4.20 -21.54 29.71
CA ALA A 53 -3.21 -21.58 28.64
C ALA A 53 -3.54 -20.52 27.57
N GLU A 54 -3.15 -19.27 27.82
CA GLU A 54 -3.40 -18.17 26.91
C GLU A 54 -2.49 -18.22 25.67
N ARG A 55 -3.08 -18.33 24.48
CA ARG A 55 -2.32 -18.32 23.21
C ARG A 55 -2.02 -16.88 22.79
N ALA A 56 -0.94 -16.69 22.02
CA ALA A 56 -0.53 -15.34 21.57
C ALA A 56 -1.65 -14.59 20.82
N HIS A 57 -2.45 -15.29 20.02
CA HIS A 57 -3.56 -14.68 19.29
C HIS A 57 -4.72 -14.24 20.20
N ASP A 58 -4.92 -14.88 21.36
CA ASP A 58 -5.93 -14.46 22.35
C ASP A 58 -5.62 -13.06 22.87
N LYS A 59 -4.34 -12.79 23.13
CA LYS A 59 -3.85 -11.47 23.55
C LYS A 59 -4.09 -10.40 22.49
N LEU A 60 -3.82 -10.72 21.22
CA LEU A 60 -4.02 -9.78 20.10
C LEU A 60 -5.50 -9.44 19.88
N ILE A 61 -6.40 -10.42 20.06
CA ILE A 61 -7.85 -10.19 19.99
C ILE A 61 -8.30 -9.32 21.16
N ARG A 62 -7.88 -9.64 22.39
CA ARG A 62 -8.26 -8.86 23.58
C ARG A 62 -7.75 -7.42 23.52
N ALA A 63 -6.55 -7.22 22.98
CA ALA A 63 -5.97 -5.89 22.76
C ALA A 63 -6.67 -5.07 21.66
N GLY A 64 -7.64 -5.64 20.94
CA GLY A 64 -8.33 -4.96 19.84
C GLY A 64 -7.44 -4.74 18.62
N LEU A 65 -6.48 -5.65 18.38
CA LEU A 65 -5.60 -5.61 17.20
C LEU A 65 -6.14 -6.45 16.03
N LEU A 66 -6.78 -7.58 16.35
CA LEU A 66 -7.30 -8.54 15.38
C LEU A 66 -8.74 -8.95 15.70
N ARG A 67 -9.52 -9.30 14.67
CA ARG A 67 -10.81 -10.00 14.80
C ARG A 67 -10.84 -11.20 13.87
N GLN A 68 -11.33 -12.33 14.36
CA GLN A 68 -11.45 -13.53 13.54
C GLN A 68 -12.69 -13.43 12.64
N SER A 69 -12.51 -13.64 11.34
CA SER A 69 -13.60 -13.74 10.37
C SER A 69 -14.04 -15.19 10.21
N HIS A 70 -13.09 -16.05 9.89
CA HIS A 70 -13.26 -17.49 9.68
C HIS A 70 -12.04 -18.23 10.26
N SER A 71 -12.04 -19.57 10.23
CA SER A 71 -10.85 -20.34 10.60
C SER A 71 -9.68 -19.95 9.69
N GLY A 72 -8.57 -19.49 10.26
CA GLY A 72 -7.40 -19.03 9.51
C GLY A 72 -7.51 -17.64 8.85
N ILE A 73 -8.67 -16.96 8.92
CA ILE A 73 -8.87 -15.64 8.28
C ILE A 73 -9.16 -14.59 9.35
N PHE A 74 -8.37 -13.51 9.36
CA PHE A 74 -8.44 -12.44 10.34
C PHE A 74 -8.62 -11.07 9.70
N HIS A 75 -9.40 -10.23 10.36
CA HIS A 75 -9.46 -8.80 10.11
C HIS A 75 -8.44 -8.08 10.99
N LEU A 76 -7.65 -7.22 10.38
CA LEU A 76 -6.71 -6.35 11.08
C LEU A 76 -7.41 -5.03 11.44
N LEU A 77 -7.45 -4.73 12.74
CA LEU A 77 -8.08 -3.51 13.26
C LEU A 77 -7.14 -2.31 13.15
N PRO A 78 -7.62 -1.05 13.30
CA PRO A 78 -6.81 0.15 13.09
C PRO A 78 -5.50 0.15 13.89
N MET A 79 -5.52 -0.33 15.14
CA MET A 79 -4.30 -0.44 15.96
C MET A 79 -3.33 -1.49 15.43
N GLY A 80 -3.84 -2.65 15.00
CA GLY A 80 -3.02 -3.70 14.37
C GLY A 80 -2.42 -3.22 13.05
N TYR A 81 -3.19 -2.48 12.25
CA TYR A 81 -2.74 -1.91 10.99
C TYR A 81 -1.59 -0.92 11.19
N ARG A 82 -1.67 -0.05 12.21
CA ARG A 82 -0.56 0.86 12.57
C ARG A 82 0.72 0.12 12.94
N ILE A 83 0.62 -1.02 13.63
CA ILE A 83 1.78 -1.85 13.98
C ILE A 83 2.37 -2.48 12.71
N GLN A 84 1.52 -3.08 11.88
CA GLN A 84 1.95 -3.65 10.60
C GLN A 84 2.67 -2.62 9.73
N SER A 85 2.11 -1.42 9.55
CA SER A 85 2.74 -0.37 8.75
C SER A 85 4.11 0.07 9.29
N LYS A 86 4.30 0.06 10.61
CA LYS A 86 5.62 0.33 11.22
C LYS A 86 6.63 -0.77 10.91
N LEU A 87 6.22 -2.03 11.00
CA LEU A 87 7.07 -3.17 10.66
C LEU A 87 7.42 -3.16 9.17
N GLU A 88 6.43 -2.92 8.31
CA GLU A 88 6.64 -2.76 6.87
C GLU A 88 7.65 -1.67 6.58
N SER A 89 7.50 -0.48 7.19
CA SER A 89 8.42 0.64 7.01
C SER A 89 9.85 0.32 7.47
N LEU A 90 10.00 -0.46 8.55
CA LEU A 90 11.31 -0.88 9.05
C LEU A 90 11.98 -1.83 8.06
N ILE A 91 11.25 -2.85 7.58
CA ILE A 91 11.77 -3.80 6.60
C ILE A 91 12.13 -3.06 5.31
N ASP A 92 11.27 -2.17 4.84
CA ASP A 92 11.48 -1.37 3.64
C ASP A 92 12.77 -0.55 3.74
N LYS A 93 12.99 0.12 4.88
CA LYS A 93 14.22 0.88 5.14
C LYS A 93 15.48 0.01 5.01
N HIS A 94 15.46 -1.20 5.55
CA HIS A 94 16.61 -2.10 5.47
C HIS A 94 16.81 -2.66 4.06
N MET A 95 15.73 -3.03 3.36
CA MET A 95 15.81 -3.53 1.99
C MET A 95 16.33 -2.46 1.02
N GLN A 96 15.87 -1.22 1.18
CA GLN A 96 16.39 -0.07 0.44
C GLN A 96 17.88 0.15 0.72
N SER A 97 18.34 0.00 1.97
CA SER A 97 19.78 0.12 2.29
C SER A 97 20.65 -0.95 1.61
N LEU A 98 20.06 -2.09 1.24
CA LEU A 98 20.71 -3.17 0.48
C LEU A 98 20.61 -2.96 -1.04
N GLY A 99 20.05 -1.84 -1.51
CA GLY A 99 19.83 -1.56 -2.93
C GLY A 99 18.74 -2.42 -3.56
N ALA A 100 17.83 -3.00 -2.77
CA ALA A 100 16.69 -3.75 -3.30
C ALA A 100 15.55 -2.82 -3.68
N SER A 101 14.86 -3.13 -4.78
CA SER A 101 13.70 -2.38 -5.28
C SER A 101 12.41 -3.10 -4.92
N ARG A 102 11.45 -2.36 -4.37
CA ARG A 102 10.13 -2.90 -4.03
C ARG A 102 9.27 -3.03 -5.28
N VAL A 103 8.63 -4.16 -5.44
CA VAL A 103 7.64 -4.45 -6.48
C VAL A 103 6.32 -4.92 -5.85
N ALA A 104 5.24 -4.79 -6.62
CA ALA A 104 3.93 -5.32 -6.25
C ALA A 104 3.47 -6.27 -7.37
N LEU A 105 3.71 -7.57 -7.19
CA LEU A 105 3.26 -8.59 -8.12
C LEU A 105 1.79 -8.94 -7.85
N SER A 106 1.14 -9.50 -8.87
CA SER A 106 -0.26 -9.92 -8.80
C SER A 106 -0.43 -11.11 -7.86
N SER A 107 -1.41 -11.03 -6.96
CA SER A 107 -1.82 -12.18 -6.11
C SER A 107 -2.44 -13.31 -6.92
N ILE A 108 -2.98 -13.01 -8.11
CA ILE A 108 -3.56 -13.97 -9.03
C ILE A 108 -2.52 -14.28 -10.11
N THR A 109 -2.21 -15.56 -10.29
CA THR A 109 -1.26 -16.06 -11.29
C THR A 109 -1.94 -17.08 -12.21
N SER A 110 -1.45 -17.18 -13.45
CA SER A 110 -1.94 -18.17 -14.40
C SER A 110 -1.44 -19.57 -14.04
N LYS A 111 -2.31 -20.57 -14.14
CA LYS A 111 -1.92 -21.96 -13.90
C LYS A 111 -0.82 -22.45 -14.84
N LYS A 112 -0.80 -21.95 -16.08
CA LYS A 112 0.22 -22.26 -17.08
C LYS A 112 1.64 -21.92 -16.61
N LEU A 113 1.81 -20.79 -15.92
CA LEU A 113 3.13 -20.36 -15.44
C LEU A 113 3.70 -21.33 -14.40
N TRP A 114 2.84 -21.85 -13.51
CA TRP A 114 3.20 -22.84 -12.50
C TRP A 114 3.40 -24.26 -13.06
N GLN A 115 2.74 -24.58 -14.17
CA GLN A 115 3.01 -25.82 -14.91
C GLN A 115 4.39 -25.76 -15.57
N GLN A 116 4.79 -24.61 -16.10
CA GLN A 116 6.13 -24.41 -16.66
C GLN A 116 7.23 -24.57 -15.61
N SER A 117 6.99 -24.18 -14.35
CA SER A 117 7.94 -24.41 -13.26
C SER A 117 7.94 -25.85 -12.73
N GLY A 118 6.95 -26.68 -13.11
CA GLY A 118 6.76 -28.03 -12.59
C GLY A 118 6.32 -28.09 -11.13
N ARG A 119 6.06 -26.94 -10.48
CA ARG A 119 5.59 -26.89 -9.08
C ARG A 119 4.12 -27.20 -8.94
N TYR A 120 3.33 -26.97 -10.00
CA TYR A 120 1.91 -27.25 -9.99
C TYR A 120 1.60 -28.73 -9.69
N GLU A 121 2.33 -29.66 -10.29
CA GLU A 121 2.08 -31.10 -10.13
C GLU A 121 2.37 -31.60 -8.71
N LYS A 122 3.30 -30.95 -8.00
CA LYS A 122 3.72 -31.33 -6.65
C LYS A 122 2.78 -30.80 -5.56
N LEU A 123 2.17 -29.64 -5.79
CA LEU A 123 1.41 -28.88 -4.79
C LEU A 123 -0.09 -28.75 -5.13
N GLY A 124 -0.53 -29.28 -6.28
CA GLY A 124 -1.79 -28.91 -6.92
C GLY A 124 -3.06 -29.07 -6.09
N SER A 125 -3.10 -29.96 -5.08
CA SER A 125 -4.28 -30.18 -4.23
C SER A 125 -4.48 -29.13 -3.13
N GLU A 126 -3.42 -28.46 -2.68
CA GLU A 126 -3.49 -27.44 -1.63
C GLU A 126 -3.67 -26.02 -2.18
N LEU A 127 -3.42 -25.85 -3.48
CA LEU A 127 -3.49 -24.54 -4.14
C LEU A 127 -4.93 -24.14 -4.44
N PHE A 128 -5.27 -22.90 -4.10
CA PHE A 128 -6.55 -22.32 -4.45
C PHE A 128 -6.61 -22.03 -5.95
N ASN A 129 -7.34 -22.85 -6.69
CA ASN A 129 -7.54 -22.71 -8.13
C ASN A 129 -8.96 -22.21 -8.43
N PHE A 130 -9.11 -21.35 -9.43
CA PHE A 130 -10.41 -20.89 -9.90
C PHE A 130 -10.38 -20.63 -11.41
N GLN A 131 -11.56 -20.64 -12.03
CA GLN A 131 -11.74 -20.34 -13.44
C GLN A 131 -12.45 -19.01 -13.60
N ASP A 132 -11.93 -18.17 -14.50
CA ASP A 132 -12.65 -16.97 -14.93
C ASP A 132 -13.84 -17.34 -15.83
N ARG A 133 -14.76 -16.40 -16.03
CA ARG A 133 -15.95 -16.52 -16.89
C ARG A 133 -15.62 -16.90 -18.34
N ARG A 134 -14.39 -16.63 -18.79
CA ARG A 134 -13.90 -16.99 -20.13
C ARG A 134 -13.30 -18.39 -20.21
N GLY A 135 -13.34 -19.17 -19.13
CA GLY A 135 -12.74 -20.51 -19.06
C GLY A 135 -11.22 -20.51 -18.89
N ALA A 136 -10.62 -19.39 -18.49
CA ALA A 136 -9.20 -19.30 -18.21
C ALA A 136 -8.90 -19.77 -16.78
N ASP A 137 -7.91 -20.65 -16.63
CA ASP A 137 -7.48 -21.19 -15.34
C ASP A 137 -6.50 -20.25 -14.63
N TYR A 138 -6.87 -19.82 -13.42
CA TYR A 138 -6.06 -19.01 -12.53
C TYR A 138 -5.89 -19.69 -11.17
N MET A 139 -4.89 -19.24 -10.40
CA MET A 139 -4.74 -19.61 -9.01
C MET A 139 -4.37 -18.41 -8.16
N LEU A 140 -4.60 -18.53 -6.86
CA LEU A 140 -4.00 -17.65 -5.87
C LEU A 140 -2.56 -18.09 -5.62
N ALA A 141 -1.61 -17.21 -5.90
CA ALA A 141 -0.19 -17.50 -5.75
C ALA A 141 0.18 -17.60 -4.25
N PRO A 142 0.61 -18.76 -3.73
CA PRO A 142 1.12 -18.84 -2.36
C PRO A 142 2.48 -18.15 -2.21
N THR A 143 3.27 -18.15 -3.29
CA THR A 143 4.58 -17.53 -3.44
C THR A 143 4.73 -16.98 -4.87
N HIS A 144 5.70 -16.10 -5.12
CA HIS A 144 5.79 -15.34 -6.39
C HIS A 144 7.10 -15.55 -7.16
N GLU A 145 7.78 -16.69 -6.99
CA GLU A 145 9.05 -16.97 -7.70
C GLU A 145 8.86 -17.04 -9.21
N GLU A 146 7.77 -17.66 -9.67
CA GLU A 146 7.42 -17.78 -11.08
C GLU A 146 7.12 -16.41 -11.70
N GLU A 147 6.34 -15.58 -10.99
CA GLU A 147 5.95 -14.25 -11.46
C GLU A 147 7.14 -13.31 -11.57
N VAL A 148 8.00 -13.25 -10.53
CA VAL A 148 9.19 -12.40 -10.57
C VAL A 148 10.18 -12.87 -11.63
N THR A 149 10.34 -14.19 -11.80
CA THR A 149 11.23 -14.75 -12.82
C THR A 149 10.72 -14.43 -14.22
N SER A 150 9.42 -14.57 -14.48
CA SER A 150 8.80 -14.20 -15.75
C SER A 150 8.98 -12.71 -16.05
N LEU A 151 8.76 -11.84 -15.07
CA LEU A 151 8.93 -10.38 -15.19
C LEU A 151 10.39 -10.02 -15.54
N VAL A 152 11.35 -10.58 -14.81
CA VAL A 152 12.77 -10.31 -15.01
C VAL A 152 13.25 -10.89 -16.35
N ALA A 153 12.83 -12.10 -16.73
CA ALA A 153 13.22 -12.73 -17.98
C ALA A 153 12.75 -11.95 -19.22
N GLN A 154 11.61 -11.25 -19.14
CA GLN A 154 11.12 -10.40 -20.23
C GLN A 154 11.85 -9.06 -20.31
N SER A 155 12.31 -8.55 -19.17
CA SER A 155 12.86 -7.19 -19.05
C SER A 155 14.38 -7.16 -19.21
N VAL A 156 15.09 -8.06 -18.53
CA VAL A 156 16.55 -8.08 -18.44
C VAL A 156 17.14 -8.92 -19.57
N LYS A 157 17.92 -8.28 -20.45
CA LYS A 157 18.51 -8.94 -21.63
C LYS A 157 20.03 -9.02 -21.57
N SER A 158 20.69 -8.21 -20.75
CA SER A 158 22.14 -8.14 -20.66
C SER A 158 22.64 -8.43 -19.25
N TYR A 159 23.79 -9.11 -19.15
CA TYR A 159 24.45 -9.36 -17.86
C TYR A 159 24.81 -8.04 -17.12
N LYS A 160 24.99 -6.95 -17.87
CA LYS A 160 25.37 -5.63 -17.32
C LYS A 160 24.29 -5.01 -16.43
N GLU A 161 23.04 -5.47 -16.55
CA GLU A 161 21.91 -5.02 -15.73
C GLU A 161 21.87 -5.76 -14.37
N LEU A 162 22.75 -6.74 -14.16
CA LEU A 162 22.88 -7.48 -12.91
C LEU A 162 24.05 -6.92 -12.07
N PRO A 163 23.95 -6.95 -10.73
CA PRO A 163 22.94 -7.64 -9.91
C PRO A 163 21.64 -6.85 -9.71
N LEU A 164 20.50 -7.54 -9.85
CA LEU A 164 19.16 -7.02 -9.56
C LEU A 164 18.60 -7.64 -8.28
N ARG A 165 18.03 -6.81 -7.40
CA ARG A 165 17.40 -7.25 -6.14
C ARG A 165 15.97 -6.72 -6.08
N LEU A 166 14.99 -7.62 -6.11
CA LEU A 166 13.56 -7.29 -6.05
C LEU A 166 12.94 -7.91 -4.81
N TYR A 167 11.96 -7.23 -4.21
CA TYR A 167 11.16 -7.78 -3.11
C TYR A 167 9.73 -7.22 -3.15
N GLN A 168 8.80 -7.95 -2.53
CA GLN A 168 7.42 -7.52 -2.36
C GLN A 168 7.00 -7.64 -0.91
N MET A 169 6.11 -6.76 -0.48
CA MET A 169 5.31 -6.98 0.72
C MET A 169 3.84 -7.01 0.29
N SER A 170 3.26 -8.19 0.23
CA SER A 170 1.85 -8.42 -0.11
C SER A 170 1.00 -8.46 1.17
N LYS A 171 -0.29 -8.17 1.00
CA LYS A 171 -1.30 -8.29 2.05
C LYS A 171 -2.05 -9.60 1.92
#